data_AF-A0A6I9QW80-F1
#
_entry.id   AF-A0A6I9QW80-F1
#
_cell.length_a   1.000
_cell.length_b   1.000
_cell.length_c   1.000
_cell.angle_alpha   90.00
_cell.angle_beta   90.00
_cell.angle_gamma   90.00
#
_symmetry.space_group_name_H-M   'P 1'
#
loop_
_entity.id
_entity.type
_entity.pdbx_description
1 polymer ?
#
loop_
_entity_poly.entity_id
_entity_poly.type
_entity_poly.pdbx_seq_one_letter_code
_entity_poly.pdbx_strand_id
1 'polypeptide(L)'
;MDSLPSSFLTTTILLSMFISLSSAHSHLCRTSCGVIPIRYPFGIDDGCGSPYYRSMLLCTNSSRLILRTPSGNYPVASVDYADPHLLVTDPSMWSCPSDDDNNNFYYDDDDERVAFRRPVTPFSLDTSTRFSLSPKNDYLFFNCSEDSVIIQPKPSFCERFPDRCDSACDSAGYLCRNLPGCPNALVETRTSCCSYYPKASESLRLMLRHCASYTSVYWRTVGASFPPYDQVPEYGIRVDFEIPVTTRCLQCRERARGGGTCGFDTESRSFLCLCDEGNVTTYCSEGGSSRHRASAGVIAGTTVFSIGGAVGVGALVWYLRKMRKNKVVTCGVQSNENRLF
;
A
#
# COMPACT_ATOMS: atom_id res chain seq x y z
N MET A 1 10.59 2.86 70.64
CA MET A 1 11.16 2.32 69.39
C MET A 1 9.97 1.73 68.66
N ASP A 2 9.26 2.60 67.97
CA ASP A 2 7.90 2.34 67.49
C ASP A 2 7.94 1.50 66.21
N SER A 3 7.24 0.38 66.24
CA SER A 3 7.07 -0.53 65.12
C SER A 3 6.13 0.10 64.09
N LEU A 4 6.67 0.49 62.94
CA LEU A 4 5.89 0.88 61.77
C LEU A 4 4.98 -0.30 61.33
N PRO A 5 3.70 -0.07 60.98
CA PRO A 5 2.78 -1.14 60.64
C PRO A 5 3.15 -1.75 59.27
N SER A 6 3.38 -3.05 59.25
CA SER A 6 3.71 -3.85 58.06
C SER A 6 2.67 -3.74 56.92
N SER A 7 1.48 -3.20 57.21
CA SER A 7 0.41 -2.93 56.25
C SER A 7 0.64 -1.71 55.34
N PHE A 8 1.45 -0.73 55.78
CA PHE A 8 1.82 0.43 54.96
C PHE A 8 2.90 0.11 53.92
N LEU A 9 3.73 -0.91 54.18
CA LEU A 9 4.77 -1.34 53.25
C LEU A 9 4.18 -2.16 52.08
N THR A 10 3.16 -2.97 52.35
CA THR A 10 2.48 -3.77 51.32
C THR A 10 1.61 -2.94 50.40
N THR A 11 0.95 -1.89 50.91
CA THR A 11 0.13 -0.99 50.09
C THR A 11 0.97 -0.10 49.18
N THR A 12 2.15 0.34 49.62
CA THR A 12 3.08 1.12 48.78
C THR A 12 3.72 0.28 47.68
N ILE A 13 4.02 -1.01 47.92
CA ILE A 13 4.52 -1.94 46.89
C ILE A 13 3.43 -2.24 45.84
N LEU A 14 2.18 -2.50 46.26
CA LEU A 14 1.05 -2.68 45.34
C LEU A 14 0.79 -1.41 44.52
N LEU A 15 0.79 -0.22 45.14
CA LEU A 15 0.62 1.05 44.43
C LEU A 15 1.78 1.33 43.45
N SER A 16 3.01 0.94 43.79
CA SER A 16 4.19 1.04 42.89
C SER A 16 4.13 0.09 41.71
N MET A 17 3.53 -1.10 41.88
CA MET A 17 3.29 -2.07 40.81
C MET A 17 2.17 -1.60 39.86
N PHE A 18 1.18 -0.87 40.37
CA PHE A 18 0.17 -0.20 39.56
C PHE A 18 0.71 1.03 38.80
N ILE A 19 1.69 1.76 39.35
CA ILE A 19 2.30 2.94 38.71
C ILE A 19 3.37 2.55 37.67
N SER A 20 3.92 1.33 37.71
CA SER A 20 4.86 0.82 36.69
C SER A 20 4.16 0.19 35.47
N LEU A 21 2.83 0.13 35.47
CA LEU A 21 2.01 -0.28 34.32
C LEU A 21 1.44 0.89 33.51
N SER A 22 1.98 2.10 33.69
CA SER A 22 1.60 3.30 32.93
C SER A 22 2.78 3.90 32.18
N SER A 23 3.44 3.06 31.38
CA SER A 23 4.35 3.47 30.31
C SER A 23 3.89 2.88 28.96
N ALA A 24 2.62 3.11 28.62
CA ALA A 24 2.19 3.09 27.23
C ALA A 24 1.79 4.52 26.87
N HIS A 25 2.76 5.29 26.39
CA HIS A 25 2.48 6.49 25.61
C HIS A 25 1.83 6.02 24.29
N SER A 26 0.55 5.65 24.30
CA SER A 26 -0.18 5.41 23.07
C SER A 26 -0.71 6.74 22.58
N HIS A 27 0.08 7.42 21.74
CA HIS A 27 -0.53 8.16 20.65
C HIS A 27 -1.55 7.21 19.98
N LEU A 28 -2.80 7.64 19.82
CA LEU A 28 -3.97 6.80 19.42
C LEU A 28 -3.69 5.80 18.28
N CYS A 29 -2.74 6.10 17.40
CA CYS A 29 -2.23 5.22 16.36
C CYS A 29 -0.70 5.22 16.39
N ARG A 30 -0.07 4.05 16.27
CA ARG A 30 1.37 3.96 16.03
C ARG A 30 1.71 4.52 14.66
N THR A 31 2.69 5.41 14.64
CA THR A 31 3.14 6.14 13.45
C THR A 31 4.44 5.57 12.85
N SER A 32 4.95 4.48 13.39
CA SER A 32 6.12 3.78 12.88
C SER A 32 6.12 2.29 13.25
N CYS A 33 6.86 1.51 12.47
CA CYS A 33 7.21 0.13 12.76
C CYS A 33 8.72 -0.03 12.53
N GLY A 34 9.50 -0.13 13.61
CA GLY A 34 10.95 -0.01 13.53
C GLY A 34 11.36 1.33 12.94
N VAL A 35 12.15 1.29 11.86
CA VAL A 35 12.62 2.48 11.13
C VAL A 35 11.63 2.98 10.08
N ILE A 36 10.57 2.23 9.80
CA ILE A 36 9.63 2.55 8.72
C ILE A 36 8.50 3.44 9.28
N PRO A 37 8.34 4.68 8.79
CA PRO A 37 7.24 5.53 9.19
C PRO A 37 5.92 5.02 8.57
N ILE A 38 4.87 4.95 9.38
CA ILE A 38 3.51 4.60 8.98
C ILE A 38 2.67 5.86 8.96
N ARG A 39 2.18 6.22 7.77
CA ARG A 39 1.31 7.37 7.50
C ARG A 39 0.09 6.91 6.73
N TYR A 40 -0.95 7.75 6.77
CA TYR A 40 -2.12 7.59 5.91
C TYR A 40 -1.68 7.39 4.45
N PRO A 41 -2.19 6.37 3.74
CA PRO A 41 -3.45 5.68 4.01
C PRO A 41 -3.34 4.41 4.86
N PHE A 42 -2.13 4.04 5.27
CA PHE A 42 -1.89 2.86 6.08
C PHE A 42 -2.14 3.11 7.57
N GLY A 43 -2.49 2.05 8.27
CA GLY A 43 -2.53 1.95 9.71
C GLY A 43 -2.13 0.53 10.13
N ILE A 44 -1.37 0.41 11.21
CA ILE A 44 -0.96 -0.89 11.80
C ILE A 44 -1.77 -1.25 13.04
N ASP A 45 -2.57 -0.32 13.52
CA ASP A 45 -3.52 -0.51 14.61
C ASP A 45 -4.94 -0.45 14.04
N ASP A 46 -5.85 -1.24 14.60
CA ASP A 46 -7.22 -1.31 14.08
C ASP A 46 -7.96 0.02 14.28
N GLY A 47 -8.69 0.45 13.26
CA GLY A 47 -9.35 1.77 13.23
C GLY A 47 -8.45 2.93 12.80
N CYS A 48 -7.15 2.73 12.57
CA CYS A 48 -6.24 3.76 12.08
C CYS A 48 -6.07 3.73 10.54
N GLY A 49 -5.89 4.89 9.92
CA GLY A 49 -5.66 5.00 8.48
C GLY A 49 -6.94 4.88 7.64
N SER A 50 -6.82 4.34 6.43
CA SER A 50 -7.97 4.13 5.54
C SER A 50 -8.54 2.72 5.72
N PRO A 51 -9.88 2.56 5.77
CA PRO A 51 -10.50 1.23 5.87
C PRO A 51 -10.17 0.32 4.67
N TYR A 52 -9.77 0.90 3.53
CA TYR A 52 -9.34 0.14 2.35
C TYR A 52 -8.03 -0.62 2.54
N TYR A 53 -7.19 -0.22 3.50
CA TYR A 53 -5.93 -0.90 3.82
C TYR A 53 -5.95 -1.61 5.17
N ARG A 54 -7.14 -1.78 5.76
CA ARG A 54 -7.32 -2.42 7.06
C ARG A 54 -6.70 -3.82 7.05
N SER A 55 -5.89 -4.12 8.07
CA SER A 55 -5.27 -5.44 8.27
C SER A 55 -4.35 -5.92 7.14
N MET A 56 -3.91 -5.02 6.25
CA MET A 56 -2.98 -5.38 5.17
C MET A 56 -1.51 -5.30 5.60
N LEU A 57 -1.18 -4.41 6.54
CA LEU A 57 0.15 -4.30 7.13
C LEU A 57 0.11 -4.74 8.60
N LEU A 58 1.13 -5.49 9.01
CA LEU A 58 1.34 -5.91 10.40
C LEU A 58 2.72 -5.49 10.86
N CYS A 59 2.80 -4.96 12.08
CA CYS A 59 4.06 -4.66 12.72
C CYS A 59 4.38 -5.75 13.76
N THR A 60 5.39 -6.57 13.47
CA THR A 60 5.85 -7.65 14.37
C THR A 60 7.02 -7.17 15.22
N ASN A 61 6.99 -7.48 16.53
CA ASN A 61 8.02 -7.10 17.51
C ASN A 61 8.41 -5.61 17.45
N SER A 62 7.46 -4.74 17.09
CA SER A 62 7.66 -3.29 16.90
C SER A 62 8.81 -2.88 15.96
N SER A 63 9.30 -3.80 15.13
CA SER A 63 10.55 -3.61 14.35
C SER A 63 10.45 -4.06 12.90
N ARG A 64 9.60 -5.05 12.60
CA ARG A 64 9.47 -5.64 11.27
C ARG A 64 8.06 -5.44 10.73
N LEU A 65 7.96 -4.66 9.66
CA LEU A 65 6.72 -4.44 8.93
C LEU A 65 6.51 -5.56 7.92
N ILE A 66 5.31 -6.14 7.91
CA ILE A 66 4.93 -7.28 7.09
C ILE A 66 3.69 -6.91 6.27
N LEU A 67 3.75 -7.11 4.96
CA LEU A 67 2.62 -7.06 4.05
C LEU A 67 1.94 -8.42 4.02
N ARG A 68 0.64 -8.45 4.32
CA ARG A 68 -0.20 -9.64 4.19
C ARG A 68 -0.81 -9.66 2.80
N THR A 69 -0.71 -10.79 2.14
CA THR A 69 -1.36 -11.05 0.86
C THR A 69 -2.00 -12.44 0.87
N PRO A 70 -2.82 -12.81 -0.14
CA PRO A 70 -3.34 -14.16 -0.25
C PRO A 70 -2.27 -15.24 -0.43
N SER A 71 -1.08 -14.86 -0.91
CA SER A 71 0.04 -15.80 -1.13
C SER A 71 0.91 -15.99 0.12
N GLY A 72 0.89 -15.05 1.06
CA GLY A 72 1.70 -15.15 2.26
C GLY A 72 1.92 -13.82 2.95
N ASN A 73 2.93 -13.81 3.82
CA ASN A 73 3.34 -12.66 4.59
C ASN A 73 4.74 -12.26 4.15
N TYR A 74 4.89 -11.04 3.66
CA TYR A 74 6.12 -10.59 3.03
C TYR A 74 6.73 -9.41 3.79
N PRO A 75 8.02 -9.46 4.16
CA PRO A 75 8.68 -8.34 4.79
C PRO A 75 8.71 -7.11 3.88
N VAL A 76 8.37 -5.96 4.45
CA VAL A 76 8.44 -4.65 3.79
C VAL A 76 9.77 -4.02 4.14
N ALA A 77 10.57 -3.71 3.12
CA ALA A 77 11.86 -3.05 3.27
C ALA A 77 11.70 -1.54 3.45
N SER A 78 10.80 -0.91 2.69
CA SER A 78 10.55 0.52 2.76
C SER A 78 9.16 0.90 2.23
N VAL A 79 8.72 2.12 2.55
CA VAL A 79 7.47 2.72 2.08
C VAL A 79 7.77 4.13 1.59
N ASP A 80 7.43 4.41 0.34
CA ASP A 80 7.49 5.75 -0.24
C ASP A 80 6.07 6.29 -0.43
N TYR A 81 5.85 7.51 0.06
CA TYR A 81 4.56 8.21 -0.03
C TYR A 81 4.55 9.29 -1.11
N ALA A 82 5.72 9.69 -1.64
CA ALA A 82 5.86 10.68 -2.70
C ALA A 82 5.76 10.02 -4.09
N ASP A 83 6.38 8.86 -4.25
CA ASP A 83 6.09 7.90 -5.32
C ASP A 83 5.35 6.73 -4.64
N PRO A 84 4.01 6.69 -4.57
CA PRO A 84 3.26 5.76 -3.70
C PRO A 84 3.51 4.27 -3.96
N HIS A 85 4.52 3.68 -3.30
CA HIS A 85 4.84 2.27 -3.39
C HIS A 85 5.43 1.68 -2.10
N LEU A 86 5.19 0.40 -1.88
CA LEU A 86 5.87 -0.44 -0.91
C LEU A 86 7.02 -1.17 -1.62
N LEU A 87 8.18 -1.27 -0.98
CA LEU A 87 9.22 -2.20 -1.42
C LEU A 87 9.13 -3.47 -0.57
N VAL A 88 8.86 -4.59 -1.22
CA VAL A 88 8.60 -5.89 -0.59
C VAL A 88 9.70 -6.88 -0.99
N THR A 89 10.13 -7.71 -0.04
CA THR A 89 11.09 -8.79 -0.32
C THR A 89 10.36 -10.13 -0.25
N ASP A 90 10.40 -10.90 -1.34
CA ASP A 90 9.93 -12.29 -1.35
C ASP A 90 11.09 -13.24 -1.01
N PRO A 91 11.04 -13.97 0.12
CA PRO A 91 12.08 -14.94 0.50
C PRO A 91 12.22 -16.14 -0.46
N SER A 92 11.26 -16.34 -1.37
CA SER A 92 11.30 -17.39 -2.39
C SER A 92 11.89 -16.93 -3.72
N MET A 93 12.11 -15.62 -3.90
CA MET A 93 12.80 -15.10 -5.08
C MET A 93 14.26 -15.50 -5.07
N TRP A 94 14.79 -15.75 -6.27
CA TRP A 94 16.23 -15.88 -6.44
C TRP A 94 16.91 -14.52 -6.27
N SER A 95 18.09 -14.54 -5.63
CA SER A 95 18.99 -13.41 -5.50
C SER A 95 20.42 -13.92 -5.60
N CYS A 96 21.35 -13.05 -6.00
CA CYS A 96 22.76 -13.38 -5.95
C CYS A 96 23.15 -13.84 -4.54
N PRO A 97 23.86 -14.97 -4.40
CA PRO A 97 24.39 -15.41 -3.12
C PRO A 97 25.32 -14.34 -2.54
N SER A 98 25.05 -13.90 -1.33
CA SER A 98 25.99 -13.13 -0.51
C SER A 98 26.76 -14.09 0.39
N ASP A 99 27.96 -13.69 0.85
CA ASP A 99 28.80 -14.51 1.74
C ASP A 99 28.07 -14.99 3.01
N ASP A 100 27.00 -14.28 3.41
CA ASP A 100 26.17 -14.59 4.58
C ASP A 100 24.96 -15.51 4.29
N ASP A 101 24.52 -15.67 3.04
CA ASP A 101 23.32 -16.44 2.65
C ASP A 101 23.66 -17.66 1.79
N ASN A 102 24.18 -18.71 2.43
CA ASN A 102 24.47 -20.04 1.83
C ASN A 102 23.22 -20.84 1.36
N ASN A 103 22.07 -20.19 1.17
CA ASN A 103 20.77 -20.87 1.17
C ASN A 103 20.02 -20.85 -0.17
N ASN A 104 20.64 -20.36 -1.25
CA ASN A 104 20.05 -20.29 -2.59
C ASN A 104 20.60 -21.30 -3.60
N PHE A 105 21.62 -22.06 -3.21
CA PHE A 105 22.29 -23.05 -4.06
C PHE A 105 22.52 -24.33 -3.26
N TYR A 106 22.00 -25.45 -3.75
CA TYR A 106 22.31 -26.77 -3.21
C TYR A 106 22.99 -27.58 -4.30
N TYR A 107 24.15 -28.15 -3.97
CA TYR A 107 24.87 -29.08 -4.82
C TYR A 107 24.07 -30.39 -4.85
N ASP A 108 23.47 -30.71 -6.00
CA ASP A 108 22.87 -32.02 -6.19
C ASP A 108 24.01 -33.02 -6.49
N ASP A 109 24.18 -34.05 -5.67
CA ASP A 109 25.24 -35.05 -5.87
C ASP A 109 24.92 -35.99 -7.06
N ASP A 110 23.65 -36.04 -7.51
CA ASP A 110 23.20 -36.95 -8.57
C ASP A 110 23.19 -36.32 -9.98
N ASP A 111 23.14 -34.99 -10.08
CA ASP A 111 23.23 -34.23 -11.34
C ASP A 111 24.27 -33.13 -11.08
N GLU A 112 25.39 -33.12 -11.80
CA GLU A 112 26.51 -32.16 -11.67
C GLU A 112 26.10 -30.75 -12.13
N ARG A 113 24.98 -30.25 -11.60
CA ARG A 113 24.29 -29.01 -11.89
C ARG A 113 23.74 -28.51 -10.59
N VAL A 114 23.88 -27.21 -10.40
CA VAL A 114 23.43 -26.63 -9.16
C VAL A 114 21.94 -26.27 -9.26
N ALA A 115 21.15 -26.87 -8.38
CA ALA A 115 19.70 -26.81 -8.46
C ALA A 115 19.14 -25.63 -7.66
N PHE A 116 18.22 -24.88 -8.29
CA PHE A 116 17.41 -23.84 -7.63
C PHE A 116 16.44 -24.53 -6.66
N ARG A 117 16.77 -24.51 -5.36
CA ARG A 117 15.98 -25.20 -4.34
C ARG A 117 15.02 -24.23 -3.67
N ARG A 118 13.77 -24.18 -4.14
CA ARG A 118 12.57 -23.86 -3.32
C ARG A 118 11.29 -24.07 -4.12
N PRO A 119 10.25 -24.71 -3.58
CA PRO A 119 8.90 -24.56 -4.12
C PRO A 119 8.54 -23.09 -4.05
N VAL A 120 8.49 -22.44 -5.21
CA VAL A 120 8.18 -21.02 -5.30
C VAL A 120 6.69 -20.86 -5.05
N THR A 121 6.34 -20.29 -3.90
CA THR A 121 5.00 -19.72 -3.74
C THR A 121 4.99 -18.39 -4.47
N PRO A 122 4.37 -18.29 -5.65
CA PRO A 122 4.42 -17.07 -6.44
C PRO A 122 3.83 -15.91 -5.65
N PHE A 123 4.57 -14.80 -5.59
CA PHE A 123 4.04 -13.57 -5.02
C PHE A 123 2.73 -13.21 -5.70
N SER A 124 1.70 -12.99 -4.89
CA SER A 124 0.35 -12.72 -5.37
C SER A 124 -0.29 -11.62 -4.56
N LEU A 125 -0.83 -10.62 -5.25
CA LEU A 125 -1.66 -9.57 -4.66
C LEU A 125 -3.14 -9.94 -4.82
N ASP A 126 -3.95 -9.43 -3.90
CA ASP A 126 -5.41 -9.51 -4.00
C ASP A 126 -5.91 -8.38 -4.90
N THR A 127 -6.50 -8.74 -6.04
CA THR A 127 -7.03 -7.79 -7.04
C THR A 127 -8.23 -6.99 -6.54
N SER A 128 -8.86 -7.40 -5.43
CA SER A 128 -9.92 -6.63 -4.78
C SER A 128 -9.39 -5.48 -3.91
N THR A 129 -8.10 -5.48 -3.62
CA THR A 129 -7.43 -4.43 -2.82
C THR A 129 -6.94 -3.28 -3.70
N ARG A 130 -6.51 -2.19 -3.06
CA ARG A 130 -5.95 -1.01 -3.74
C ARG A 130 -4.44 -1.13 -3.98
N PHE A 131 -3.91 -2.36 -3.99
CA PHE A 131 -2.53 -2.66 -4.34
C PHE A 131 -2.43 -3.15 -5.79
N SER A 132 -1.39 -2.72 -6.49
CA SER A 132 -1.04 -3.22 -7.81
C SER A 132 0.45 -3.53 -7.91
N LEU A 133 0.81 -4.45 -8.80
CA LEU A 133 2.22 -4.63 -9.15
C LEU A 133 2.68 -3.38 -9.90
N SER A 134 3.80 -2.81 -9.48
CA SER A 134 4.35 -1.66 -10.17
C SER A 134 4.84 -2.05 -11.57
N PRO A 135 4.56 -1.26 -12.62
CA PRO A 135 5.13 -1.47 -13.94
C PRO A 135 6.64 -1.17 -13.99
N LYS A 136 7.19 -0.58 -12.91
CA LYS A 136 8.63 -0.32 -12.73
C LYS A 136 9.43 -1.53 -12.22
N ASN A 137 8.78 -2.68 -12.06
CA ASN A 137 9.45 -3.94 -11.73
C ASN A 137 9.87 -4.66 -13.00
N ASP A 138 11.13 -5.06 -13.06
CA ASP A 138 11.61 -6.04 -14.03
C ASP A 138 11.55 -7.43 -13.40
N TYR A 139 10.90 -8.39 -14.07
CA TYR A 139 10.90 -9.78 -13.64
C TYR A 139 11.76 -10.62 -14.56
N LEU A 140 12.57 -11.48 -13.96
CA LEU A 140 13.37 -12.48 -14.66
C LEU A 140 12.90 -13.86 -14.23
N PHE A 141 12.90 -14.78 -15.18
CA PHE A 141 12.56 -16.17 -14.96
C PHE A 141 13.73 -17.04 -15.37
N PHE A 142 13.98 -18.08 -14.59
CA PHE A 142 15.13 -18.95 -14.76
C PHE A 142 14.71 -20.38 -15.07
N ASN A 143 15.45 -21.03 -15.96
CA ASN A 143 15.26 -22.42 -16.36
C ASN A 143 13.80 -22.73 -16.74
N CYS A 144 13.25 -21.94 -17.67
CA CYS A 144 11.91 -22.14 -18.20
C CYS A 144 11.87 -23.23 -19.27
N SER A 145 10.76 -23.98 -19.33
CA SER A 145 10.50 -24.97 -20.36
C SER A 145 10.22 -24.28 -21.71
N GLU A 146 11.05 -24.59 -22.71
CA GLU A 146 10.89 -24.10 -24.10
C GLU A 146 9.60 -24.63 -24.76
N ASP A 147 9.05 -25.75 -24.28
CA ASP A 147 7.80 -26.31 -24.80
C ASP A 147 6.56 -25.51 -24.37
N SER A 148 6.65 -24.80 -23.25
CA SER A 148 5.51 -24.09 -22.64
C SER A 148 5.63 -22.56 -22.72
N VAL A 149 6.84 -22.04 -22.89
CA VAL A 149 7.14 -20.60 -22.85
C VAL A 149 7.87 -20.22 -24.14
N ILE A 150 7.38 -19.18 -24.82
CA ILE A 150 8.04 -18.63 -26.00
C ILE A 150 9.24 -17.79 -25.52
N ILE A 151 10.44 -18.38 -25.56
CA ILE A 151 11.70 -17.75 -25.12
C ILE A 151 12.47 -17.28 -26.35
N GLN A 152 12.42 -15.98 -26.65
CA GLN A 152 13.08 -15.41 -27.83
C GLN A 152 13.53 -13.97 -27.58
N PRO A 153 14.65 -13.51 -28.19
CA PRO A 153 15.06 -12.11 -28.11
C PRO A 153 13.96 -11.18 -28.60
N LYS A 154 13.60 -10.17 -27.80
CA LYS A 154 12.63 -9.17 -28.27
C LYS A 154 13.27 -8.27 -29.33
N PRO A 155 12.60 -8.06 -30.48
CA PRO A 155 13.07 -7.10 -31.47
C PRO A 155 13.01 -5.67 -30.91
N SER A 156 13.91 -4.80 -31.36
CA SER A 156 14.02 -3.40 -30.90
C SER A 156 12.74 -2.58 -31.05
N PHE A 157 11.85 -2.96 -31.98
CA PHE A 157 10.51 -2.35 -32.10
C PHE A 157 9.68 -2.47 -30.82
N CYS A 158 9.87 -3.53 -30.03
CA CYS A 158 9.16 -3.77 -28.78
C CYS A 158 9.53 -2.78 -27.68
N GLU A 159 10.68 -2.11 -27.77
CA GLU A 159 11.04 -1.03 -26.84
C GLU A 159 10.07 0.14 -26.94
N ARG A 160 9.56 0.41 -28.16
CA ARG A 160 8.64 1.51 -28.44
C ARG A 160 7.18 1.11 -28.33
N PHE A 161 6.87 -0.17 -28.54
CA PHE A 161 5.51 -0.71 -28.52
C PHE A 161 5.44 -2.02 -27.72
N PRO A 162 5.64 -1.96 -26.40
CA PRO A 162 5.72 -3.14 -25.54
C PRO A 162 4.44 -4.01 -25.61
N ASP A 163 3.26 -3.37 -25.72
CA ASP A 163 1.97 -4.06 -25.80
C ASP A 163 1.83 -5.02 -27.00
N ARG A 164 2.65 -4.85 -28.05
CA ARG A 164 2.63 -5.70 -29.24
C ARG A 164 3.54 -6.94 -29.11
N CYS A 165 4.31 -7.03 -28.04
CA CYS A 165 5.32 -8.07 -27.82
C CYS A 165 5.14 -8.78 -26.46
N ASP A 166 3.91 -8.76 -25.96
CA ASP A 166 3.57 -9.07 -24.57
C ASP A 166 3.47 -10.57 -24.27
N SER A 167 3.69 -11.43 -25.26
CA SER A 167 3.56 -12.89 -25.14
C SER A 167 4.89 -13.65 -25.11
N ALA A 168 6.00 -13.01 -25.44
CA ALA A 168 7.32 -13.64 -25.46
C ALA A 168 8.18 -13.23 -24.25
N CYS A 169 8.90 -14.19 -23.69
CA CYS A 169 9.93 -13.97 -22.68
C CYS A 169 11.24 -13.63 -23.38
N ASP A 170 11.83 -12.48 -23.05
CA ASP A 170 13.01 -11.95 -23.73
C ASP A 170 14.29 -12.57 -23.19
N SER A 171 14.89 -13.47 -23.95
CA SER A 171 16.17 -14.09 -23.59
C SER A 171 17.38 -13.16 -23.75
N ALA A 172 17.22 -12.03 -24.43
CA ALA A 172 18.27 -11.03 -24.62
C ALA A 172 18.16 -9.83 -23.66
N GLY A 173 17.25 -9.89 -22.69
CA GLY A 173 17.02 -8.82 -21.72
C GLY A 173 18.29 -8.40 -20.99
N TYR A 174 18.47 -7.10 -20.79
CA TYR A 174 19.68 -6.51 -20.18
C TYR A 174 20.07 -7.16 -18.85
N LEU A 175 19.08 -7.36 -17.96
CA LEU A 175 19.30 -7.92 -16.63
C LEU A 175 19.67 -9.40 -16.63
N CYS A 176 19.36 -10.16 -17.70
CA CYS A 176 19.87 -11.53 -17.86
C CYS A 176 21.39 -11.58 -18.12
N ARG A 177 22.02 -10.46 -18.45
CA ARG A 177 23.48 -10.34 -18.60
C ARG A 177 24.14 -9.49 -17.51
N ASN A 178 23.34 -8.75 -16.73
CA ASN A 178 23.81 -7.76 -15.78
C ASN A 178 23.04 -7.89 -14.46
N LEU A 179 23.11 -9.08 -13.86
CA LEU A 179 22.45 -9.33 -12.58
C LEU A 179 23.05 -8.47 -11.45
N PRO A 180 22.22 -7.88 -10.57
CA PRO A 180 22.70 -7.10 -9.44
C PRO A 180 23.59 -7.92 -8.51
N GLY A 181 24.86 -7.52 -8.36
CA GLY A 181 25.82 -8.14 -7.44
C GLY A 181 26.61 -9.33 -8.00
N CYS A 182 26.11 -10.05 -9.02
CA CYS A 182 26.80 -11.21 -9.60
C CYS A 182 26.59 -11.33 -11.13
N PRO A 183 27.23 -10.48 -11.94
CA PRO A 183 26.95 -10.36 -13.38
C PRO A 183 27.21 -11.64 -14.20
N ASN A 184 28.10 -12.53 -13.74
CA ASN A 184 28.47 -13.76 -14.47
C ASN A 184 27.80 -15.03 -13.93
N ALA A 185 26.99 -14.95 -12.88
CA ALA A 185 26.47 -16.14 -12.20
C ALA A 185 25.73 -17.09 -13.14
N LEU A 186 24.88 -16.57 -14.04
CA LEU A 186 24.11 -17.41 -14.97
C LEU A 186 24.98 -18.17 -15.98
N VAL A 187 26.11 -17.57 -16.38
CA VAL A 187 27.04 -18.19 -17.32
C VAL A 187 27.81 -19.32 -16.63
N GLU A 188 28.26 -19.07 -15.40
CA GLU A 188 28.97 -20.06 -14.57
C GLU A 188 28.08 -21.25 -14.24
N THR A 189 26.79 -21.00 -13.97
CA THR A 189 25.82 -22.04 -13.60
C THR A 189 25.04 -22.62 -14.78
N ARG A 190 25.36 -22.19 -16.01
CA ARG A 190 24.66 -22.57 -17.26
C ARG A 190 23.13 -22.48 -17.15
N THR A 191 22.65 -21.44 -16.47
CA THR A 191 21.21 -21.23 -16.24
C THR A 191 20.62 -20.38 -17.36
N SER A 192 19.52 -20.84 -17.96
CA SER A 192 18.77 -20.02 -18.91
C SER A 192 17.99 -18.93 -18.18
N CYS A 193 17.96 -17.73 -18.75
CA CYS A 193 17.26 -16.57 -18.22
C CYS A 193 16.43 -15.90 -19.31
N CYS A 194 15.26 -15.40 -18.95
CA CYS A 194 14.49 -14.51 -19.81
C CYS A 194 13.74 -13.47 -18.98
N SER A 195 13.53 -12.27 -19.53
CA SER A 195 12.76 -11.20 -18.90
C SER A 195 11.32 -11.16 -19.40
N TYR A 196 10.38 -10.94 -18.49
CA TYR A 196 8.97 -10.84 -18.80
C TYR A 196 8.31 -9.80 -17.89
N TYR A 197 7.34 -9.05 -18.42
CA TYR A 197 6.69 -7.95 -17.72
C TYR A 197 5.25 -8.34 -17.36
N PRO A 198 5.00 -9.00 -16.21
CA PRO A 198 3.67 -9.43 -15.83
C PRO A 198 2.77 -8.23 -15.55
N LYS A 199 1.63 -8.15 -16.23
CA LYS A 199 0.60 -7.13 -16.00
C LYS A 199 -0.13 -7.29 -14.67
N ALA A 200 -0.21 -8.52 -14.18
CA ALA A 200 -0.86 -8.85 -12.92
C ALA A 200 -0.12 -10.00 -12.23
N SER A 201 -0.36 -10.16 -10.93
CA SER A 201 0.24 -11.27 -10.18
C SER A 201 -0.18 -12.65 -10.71
N GLU A 202 -1.32 -12.76 -11.38
CA GLU A 202 -1.73 -13.99 -12.06
C GLU A 202 -0.76 -14.42 -13.17
N SER A 203 -0.25 -13.46 -13.96
CA SER A 203 0.74 -13.74 -15.01
C SER A 203 2.05 -14.27 -14.40
N LEU A 204 2.45 -13.74 -13.25
CA LEU A 204 3.60 -14.23 -12.49
C LEU A 204 3.40 -15.69 -12.04
N ARG A 205 2.21 -16.00 -11.50
CA ARG A 205 1.84 -17.37 -11.09
C ARG A 205 1.83 -18.35 -12.26
N LEU A 206 1.34 -17.93 -13.42
CA LEU A 206 1.29 -18.77 -14.62
C LEU A 206 2.70 -19.10 -15.13
N MET A 207 3.56 -18.09 -15.20
CA MET A 207 4.95 -18.25 -15.62
C MET A 207 5.73 -19.21 -14.71
N LEU A 208 5.54 -19.09 -13.39
CA LEU A 208 6.17 -19.96 -12.39
C LEU A 208 5.69 -21.43 -12.42
N ARG A 209 4.66 -21.79 -13.20
CA ARG A 209 4.34 -23.20 -13.45
C ARG A 209 5.30 -23.87 -14.42
N HIS A 210 5.99 -23.09 -15.24
CA HIS A 210 6.82 -23.55 -16.35
C HIS A 210 8.29 -23.12 -16.21
N CYS A 211 8.65 -22.47 -15.10
CA CYS A 211 10.01 -22.01 -14.81
C CYS A 211 10.42 -22.47 -13.42
N ALA A 212 11.72 -22.75 -13.23
CA ALA A 212 12.24 -23.27 -11.96
C ALA A 212 12.24 -22.20 -10.85
N SER A 213 12.57 -20.96 -11.19
CA SER A 213 12.60 -19.85 -10.26
C SER A 213 12.37 -18.51 -10.95
N TYR A 214 12.21 -17.46 -10.15
CA TYR A 214 12.08 -16.10 -10.64
C TYR A 214 12.78 -15.12 -9.71
N THR A 215 13.00 -13.92 -10.21
CA THR A 215 13.37 -12.78 -9.39
C THR A 215 12.68 -11.51 -9.90
N SER A 216 12.65 -10.49 -9.05
CA SER A 216 12.15 -9.17 -9.36
C SER A 216 13.21 -8.15 -8.97
N VAL A 217 13.43 -7.22 -9.88
CA VAL A 217 14.42 -6.15 -9.76
C VAL A 217 13.70 -4.83 -9.95
N TYR A 218 14.10 -3.84 -9.16
CA TYR A 218 13.67 -2.47 -9.32
C TYR A 218 14.89 -1.56 -9.47
N TRP A 219 14.71 -0.45 -10.18
CA TRP A 219 15.77 0.53 -10.38
C TRP A 219 15.70 1.60 -9.30
N ARG A 220 16.73 1.67 -8.46
CA ARG A 220 16.87 2.70 -7.44
C ARG A 220 17.69 3.87 -7.98
N THR A 221 17.13 5.06 -7.88
CA THR A 221 17.84 6.30 -8.21
C THR A 221 18.92 6.59 -7.17
N VAL A 222 20.15 6.84 -7.63
CA VAL A 222 21.29 7.28 -6.81
C VAL A 222 21.79 8.65 -7.30
N GLY A 223 22.28 9.46 -6.35
CA GLY A 223 22.80 10.80 -6.61
C GLY A 223 21.88 11.92 -6.11
N ALA A 224 22.48 12.97 -5.54
CA ALA A 224 21.77 14.06 -4.87
C ALA A 224 21.82 15.39 -5.63
N SER A 225 22.09 15.39 -6.93
CA SER A 225 22.22 16.63 -7.72
C SER A 225 21.70 16.46 -9.14
N PHE A 226 21.29 17.60 -9.71
CA PHE A 226 20.79 17.83 -11.08
C PHE A 226 21.38 16.87 -12.14
N PRO A 227 20.58 16.48 -13.15
CA PRO A 227 20.75 15.24 -13.92
C PRO A 227 22.09 15.09 -14.66
N PRO A 228 22.50 13.83 -14.96
CA PRO A 228 21.68 12.62 -14.90
C PRO A 228 21.86 11.83 -13.61
N TYR A 229 20.76 11.40 -13.01
CA TYR A 229 20.78 10.42 -11.93
C TYR A 229 21.23 9.08 -12.48
N ASP A 230 22.15 8.42 -11.79
CA ASP A 230 22.45 7.02 -12.06
C ASP A 230 21.33 6.15 -11.46
N GLN A 231 20.99 5.07 -12.15
CA GLN A 231 20.04 4.08 -11.66
C GLN A 231 20.79 2.78 -11.39
N VAL A 232 20.60 2.23 -10.19
CA VAL A 232 21.22 0.97 -9.78
C VAL A 232 20.12 -0.06 -9.60
N PRO A 233 20.21 -1.23 -10.25
CA PRO A 233 19.22 -2.28 -10.10
C PRO A 233 19.42 -3.00 -8.76
N GLU A 234 18.35 -3.24 -8.03
CA GLU A 234 18.33 -3.94 -6.74
C GLU A 234 17.19 -4.95 -6.68
N TYR A 235 17.36 -6.03 -5.91
CA TYR A 235 16.31 -7.03 -5.74
C TYR A 235 15.16 -6.51 -4.87
N GLY A 236 13.93 -6.75 -5.31
CA GLY A 236 12.73 -6.39 -4.58
C GLY A 236 11.53 -6.21 -5.49
N ILE A 237 10.33 -6.31 -4.90
CA ILE A 237 9.06 -6.12 -5.58
C ILE A 237 8.47 -4.79 -5.15
N ARG A 238 8.26 -3.88 -6.08
CA ARG A 238 7.49 -2.66 -5.86
C ARG A 238 5.99 -2.95 -5.97
N VAL A 239 5.26 -2.65 -4.91
CA VAL A 239 3.80 -2.75 -4.85
C VAL A 239 3.25 -1.34 -4.76
N ASP A 240 2.61 -0.87 -5.82
CA ASP A 240 2.04 0.48 -5.87
C ASP A 240 0.73 0.52 -5.06
N PHE A 241 0.45 1.67 -4.45
CA PHE A 241 -0.75 1.90 -3.67
C PHE A 241 -1.37 3.27 -3.95
N GLU A 242 -2.68 3.38 -3.79
CA GLU A 242 -3.41 4.64 -3.92
C GLU A 242 -3.55 5.36 -2.58
N ILE A 243 -3.37 6.69 -2.57
CA ILE A 243 -3.65 7.54 -1.41
C ILE A 243 -5.05 8.15 -1.56
N PRO A 244 -6.11 7.58 -0.94
CA PRO A 244 -7.46 8.11 -1.04
C PRO A 244 -7.57 9.46 -0.32
N VAL A 245 -7.60 10.56 -1.06
CA VAL A 245 -7.78 11.90 -0.50
C VAL A 245 -9.27 12.13 -0.23
N THR A 246 -9.65 12.19 1.04
CA THR A 246 -11.02 12.54 1.44
C THR A 246 -11.04 13.90 2.11
N THR A 247 -12.07 14.71 1.82
CA THR A 247 -12.26 16.05 2.42
C THR A 247 -12.30 15.99 3.94
N ARG A 248 -12.89 14.92 4.51
CA ARG A 248 -12.97 14.71 5.96
C ARG A 248 -11.60 14.44 6.60
N CYS A 249 -10.76 13.61 5.97
CA CYS A 249 -9.40 13.37 6.47
C CYS A 249 -8.52 14.61 6.37
N LEU A 250 -8.66 15.40 5.29
CA LEU A 250 -7.96 16.67 5.16
C LEU A 250 -8.31 17.64 6.30
N GLN A 251 -9.62 17.82 6.56
CA GLN A 251 -10.09 18.68 7.65
C GLN A 251 -9.66 18.19 9.03
N CYS A 252 -9.68 16.87 9.27
CA CYS A 252 -9.23 16.28 10.52
C CYS A 252 -7.75 16.59 10.81
N ARG A 253 -6.91 16.52 9.77
CA ARG A 253 -5.45 16.73 9.88
C ARG A 253 -5.05 18.21 9.87
N GLU A 254 -5.98 19.13 9.63
CA GLU A 254 -5.69 20.57 9.68
C GLU A 254 -5.25 20.96 11.09
N ARG A 255 -4.01 21.48 11.22
CA ARG A 255 -3.47 21.94 12.51
C ARG A 255 -4.28 23.09 13.12
N ALA A 256 -4.87 23.94 12.28
CA ALA A 256 -5.78 25.01 12.72
C ALA A 256 -7.09 24.48 13.34
N ARG A 257 -7.34 23.18 13.23
CA ARG A 257 -8.53 22.48 13.73
C ARG A 257 -8.13 21.31 14.64
N GLY A 258 -7.15 21.53 15.51
CA GLY A 258 -6.67 20.57 16.51
C GLY A 258 -5.73 19.47 16.01
N GLY A 259 -5.67 19.19 14.70
CA GLY A 259 -4.66 18.30 14.12
C GLY A 259 -4.80 16.82 14.53
N GLY A 260 -5.93 16.20 14.22
CA GLY A 260 -6.20 14.80 14.52
C GLY A 260 -5.59 13.79 13.55
N THR A 261 -5.75 12.51 13.88
CA THR A 261 -5.34 11.37 13.04
C THR A 261 -6.54 10.80 12.30
N CYS A 262 -6.42 10.60 10.99
CA CYS A 262 -7.48 9.97 10.21
C CYS A 262 -7.58 8.48 10.52
N GLY A 263 -8.80 8.02 10.76
CA GLY A 263 -9.13 6.63 11.04
C GLY A 263 -10.54 6.27 10.57
N PHE A 264 -11.03 5.15 11.08
CA PHE A 264 -12.35 4.64 10.80
C PHE A 264 -12.89 3.82 11.98
N ASP A 265 -14.21 3.70 12.03
CA ASP A 265 -14.90 2.84 12.98
C ASP A 265 -14.78 1.37 12.57
N THR A 266 -14.34 0.49 13.47
CA THR A 266 -13.98 -0.90 13.13
C THR A 266 -15.19 -1.78 12.77
N GLU A 267 -16.39 -1.40 13.23
CA GLU A 267 -17.64 -2.09 12.94
C GLU A 267 -18.27 -1.59 11.64
N SER A 268 -18.56 -0.28 11.57
CA SER A 268 -19.26 0.34 10.44
C SER A 268 -18.36 0.70 9.25
N ARG A 269 -17.03 0.69 9.43
CA ARG A 269 -16.02 1.18 8.46
C ARG A 269 -16.19 2.64 8.07
N SER A 270 -16.97 3.40 8.83
CA SER A 270 -17.21 4.82 8.60
C SER A 270 -16.00 5.65 9.03
N PHE A 271 -15.76 6.78 8.37
CA PHE A 271 -14.64 7.66 8.69
C PHE A 271 -14.74 8.21 10.12
N LEU A 272 -13.61 8.20 10.84
CA LEU A 272 -13.43 8.85 12.14
C LEU A 272 -12.17 9.72 12.14
N CYS A 273 -12.25 10.85 12.81
CA CYS A 273 -11.13 11.67 13.21
C CYS A 273 -10.79 11.34 14.65
N LEU A 274 -9.58 10.81 14.85
CA LEU A 274 -9.06 10.35 16.12
C LEU A 274 -8.36 11.52 16.81
N CYS A 275 -8.92 11.96 17.94
CA CYS A 275 -8.47 13.11 18.72
C CYS A 275 -8.19 12.69 20.16
N ASP A 276 -7.37 13.45 20.88
CA ASP A 276 -7.01 13.14 22.27
C ASP A 276 -8.22 13.20 23.22
N GLU A 277 -9.18 14.09 22.97
CA GLU A 277 -10.41 14.25 23.78
C GLU A 277 -11.56 13.31 23.37
N GLY A 278 -11.38 12.52 22.30
CA GLY A 278 -12.37 11.57 21.80
C GLY A 278 -12.60 11.62 20.29
N ASN A 279 -13.17 10.53 19.75
CA ASN A 279 -13.35 10.37 18.32
C ASN A 279 -14.52 11.23 17.80
N VAL A 280 -14.31 11.91 16.68
CA VAL A 280 -15.30 12.78 16.01
C VAL A 280 -15.39 12.46 14.52
N THR A 281 -16.41 12.92 13.81
CA THR A 281 -16.60 12.59 12.38
C THR A 281 -16.06 13.66 11.42
N THR A 282 -15.52 14.76 11.95
CA THR A 282 -15.08 15.93 11.18
C THR A 282 -13.65 16.35 11.54
N TYR A 283 -13.45 17.09 12.63
CA TYR A 283 -12.17 17.62 13.08
C TYR A 283 -12.13 17.80 14.60
N CYS A 284 -10.93 17.83 15.17
CA CYS A 284 -10.74 17.99 16.62
C CYS A 284 -10.99 19.45 17.01
N SER A 285 -12.11 19.76 17.66
CA SER A 285 -12.29 21.08 18.26
C SER A 285 -11.34 21.23 19.45
N GLU A 286 -10.53 22.29 19.49
CA GLU A 286 -9.80 22.66 20.71
C GLU A 286 -10.81 22.97 21.82
N GLY A 287 -10.82 22.17 22.89
CA GLY A 287 -11.39 22.50 24.19
C GLY A 287 -12.78 23.14 24.17
N GLY A 288 -13.82 22.31 24.09
CA GLY A 288 -15.19 22.76 24.24
C GLY A 288 -16.15 21.60 24.29
N SER A 289 -16.18 20.92 25.44
CA SER A 289 -17.17 19.89 25.78
C SER A 289 -18.59 20.33 25.43
N SER A 290 -19.06 19.92 24.25
CA SER A 290 -20.47 19.89 23.91
C SER A 290 -20.85 18.42 23.76
N ARG A 291 -21.10 17.81 24.92
CA ARG A 291 -21.99 16.66 25.00
C ARG A 291 -23.25 17.02 24.25
N HIS A 292 -23.42 16.52 23.02
CA HIS A 292 -24.73 16.52 22.37
C HIS A 292 -25.63 15.54 23.12
N ARG A 293 -26.15 15.96 24.28
CA ARG A 293 -27.47 15.52 24.72
C ARG A 293 -28.45 16.21 23.79
N ALA A 294 -28.98 15.46 22.84
CA ALA A 294 -30.11 15.89 22.04
C ALA A 294 -31.31 16.15 22.98
N SER A 295 -31.51 17.40 23.37
CA SER A 295 -32.80 17.84 23.92
C SER A 295 -33.69 18.22 22.76
N ALA A 296 -34.64 17.33 22.43
CA ALA A 296 -35.77 17.63 21.58
C ALA A 296 -36.57 18.79 22.19
N GLY A 297 -36.38 19.99 21.64
CA GLY A 297 -37.22 21.15 21.93
C GLY A 297 -38.43 21.14 21.01
N VAL A 298 -39.58 20.75 21.58
CA VAL A 298 -40.90 20.91 20.96
C VAL A 298 -41.18 22.41 20.80
N ILE A 299 -41.29 22.89 19.56
CA ILE A 299 -41.79 24.25 19.28
C ILE A 299 -43.30 24.14 19.11
N ALA A 300 -44.01 24.50 20.17
CA ALA A 300 -45.44 24.75 20.16
C ALA A 300 -45.70 26.21 19.76
N GLY A 301 -46.47 26.39 18.69
CA GLY A 301 -47.43 27.48 18.46
C GLY A 301 -46.94 28.94 18.43
N THR A 302 -47.18 29.65 17.32
CA THR A 302 -48.34 30.56 17.20
C THR A 302 -48.29 31.30 15.86
N THR A 303 -49.42 31.27 15.14
CA THR A 303 -49.66 32.05 13.94
C THR A 303 -49.89 33.52 14.30
N VAL A 304 -49.11 34.43 13.71
CA VAL A 304 -49.49 35.84 13.61
C VAL A 304 -49.32 36.27 12.16
N PHE A 305 -50.44 36.49 11.49
CA PHE A 305 -50.50 37.17 10.20
C PHE A 305 -50.12 38.64 10.39
N SER A 306 -49.26 39.16 9.53
CA SER A 306 -49.19 40.60 9.27
C SER A 306 -48.96 40.83 7.79
N ILE A 307 -49.91 41.58 7.23
CA ILE A 307 -50.08 41.97 5.85
C ILE A 307 -49.03 43.03 5.50
N GLY A 308 -48.23 42.81 4.46
CA GLY A 308 -47.38 43.85 3.90
C GLY A 308 -46.29 43.31 2.95
N GLY A 309 -46.41 43.63 1.65
CA GLY A 309 -45.29 43.51 0.71
C GLY A 309 -45.46 42.55 -0.48
N ALA A 310 -46.62 42.54 -1.13
CA ALA A 310 -46.82 41.83 -2.40
C ALA A 310 -46.27 42.62 -3.60
N VAL A 311 -44.96 42.88 -3.66
CA VAL A 311 -44.27 43.35 -4.89
C VAL A 311 -42.85 42.79 -4.89
N GLY A 312 -42.65 41.62 -5.50
CA GLY A 312 -41.31 41.04 -5.62
C GLY A 312 -41.25 39.63 -6.22
N VAL A 313 -42.34 38.86 -6.09
CA VAL A 313 -42.36 37.45 -6.53
C VAL A 313 -42.51 37.32 -8.06
N GLY A 314 -43.10 38.31 -8.75
CA GLY A 314 -43.32 38.26 -10.20
C GLY A 314 -42.04 38.32 -11.04
N ALA A 315 -41.05 39.11 -10.63
CA ALA A 315 -39.80 39.30 -11.38
C ALA A 315 -38.88 38.06 -11.30
N LEU A 316 -38.86 37.37 -10.15
CA LEU A 316 -38.00 36.21 -9.94
C LEU A 316 -38.45 34.99 -10.78
N VAL A 317 -39.77 34.81 -10.93
CA VAL A 317 -40.34 33.72 -11.73
C VAL A 317 -40.15 33.96 -13.24
N TRP A 318 -40.18 35.22 -13.70
CA TRP A 318 -39.89 35.56 -15.09
C TRP A 318 -38.42 35.36 -15.45
N TYR A 319 -37.50 35.69 -14.54
CA TYR A 319 -36.06 35.51 -14.75
C TYR A 319 -35.66 34.03 -14.82
N LEU A 320 -36.21 33.18 -13.94
CA LEU A 320 -35.89 31.73 -13.92
C LEU A 320 -36.40 30.98 -15.16
N ARG A 321 -37.50 31.43 -15.79
CA ARG A 321 -37.98 30.83 -17.05
C ARG A 321 -37.08 31.13 -18.26
N LYS A 322 -36.30 32.22 -18.24
CA LYS A 322 -35.44 32.61 -19.36
C LYS A 322 -34.14 31.80 -19.44
N MET A 323 -33.67 31.24 -18.32
CA MET A 323 -32.40 30.50 -18.25
C MET A 323 -32.48 29.01 -18.62
N ARG A 324 -33.69 28.42 -18.76
CA ARG A 324 -33.85 26.98 -19.07
C ARG A 324 -33.84 26.62 -20.57
N LYS A 325 -33.40 27.51 -21.47
CA LYS A 325 -33.39 27.26 -22.93
C LYS A 325 -32.01 26.95 -23.56
N ASN A 326 -31.00 26.59 -22.78
CA ASN A 326 -29.76 26.07 -23.36
C ASN A 326 -29.77 24.53 -23.35
N LYS A 327 -30.07 23.96 -24.53
CA LYS A 327 -29.91 22.53 -24.83
C LYS A 327 -28.42 22.19 -24.71
N VAL A 328 -28.07 21.33 -23.76
CA VAL A 328 -26.77 20.65 -23.74
C VAL A 328 -26.84 19.52 -24.76
N VAL A 329 -25.97 19.61 -25.77
CA VAL A 329 -25.76 18.61 -26.81
C VAL A 329 -25.07 17.41 -26.18
N THR A 330 -25.72 16.25 -26.21
CA THR A 330 -25.12 14.95 -25.85
C THR A 330 -24.26 14.47 -27.02
N CYS A 331 -22.93 14.53 -26.89
CA CYS A 331 -22.04 13.77 -27.74
C CYS A 331 -22.02 12.32 -27.26
N GLY A 332 -22.61 11.42 -28.03
CA GLY A 332 -22.51 9.98 -27.82
C GLY A 332 -21.10 9.51 -28.15
N VAL A 333 -20.44 8.88 -27.18
CA VAL A 333 -19.23 8.09 -27.40
C VAL A 333 -19.68 6.66 -27.57
N GLN A 334 -19.57 6.18 -28.81
CA GLN A 334 -19.82 4.79 -29.19
C GLN A 334 -18.65 3.94 -28.67
N SER A 335 -18.87 3.19 -27.61
CA SER A 335 -17.94 2.15 -27.16
C SER A 335 -18.05 0.96 -28.10
N ASN A 336 -16.98 0.68 -28.84
CA ASN A 336 -16.84 -0.55 -29.62
C ASN A 336 -16.22 -1.60 -28.71
N GLU A 337 -17.06 -2.47 -28.15
CA GLU A 337 -16.65 -3.76 -27.63
C GLU A 337 -16.36 -4.67 -28.83
N ASN A 338 -15.11 -5.10 -28.98
CA ASN A 338 -14.73 -6.48 -29.33
C ASN A 338 -13.26 -6.56 -29.70
N ARG A 339 -12.44 -7.06 -28.77
CA ARG A 339 -11.50 -8.16 -29.02
C ARG A 339 -10.79 -8.55 -27.72
N LEU A 340 -11.16 -9.72 -27.22
CA LEU A 340 -10.44 -10.49 -26.21
C LEU A 340 -9.96 -11.79 -26.88
N PHE A 341 -8.73 -12.16 -26.53
CA PHE A 341 -7.97 -13.39 -26.81
C PHE A 341 -7.28 -13.51 -28.18
#